data_AF-A0A8C8MJI1-F1
#
_entry.id   AF-A0A8C8MJI1-F1
#
_cell.length_a   1.000
_cell.length_b   1.000
_cell.length_c   1.000
_cell.angle_alpha   90.00
_cell.angle_beta   90.00
_cell.angle_gamma   90.00
#
_symmetry.space_group_name_H-M   'P 1'
#
loop_
_entity.id
_entity.type
_entity.pdbx_description
1 polymer ?
#
loop_
_entity_poly.entity_id
_entity_poly.type
_entity_poly.pdbx_seq_one_letter_code
_entity_poly.pdbx_strand_id
1 'polypeptide(L)'
;MNSTDHQGLISVGYTRNLSTAGTLGTLNKDSEGVGIKDSSTGCYEQLLISTEVFLTLGIVSLLENILVIAAIIKNKNLHSPMYLFICSLAVADMLVSVSNASETIVIALINSGNLTISGSLIKSMDNVFDSMICSSLLASICSLLAIAIDRYITIFYALRYHNIVTVKRAMAVIACIWSCCVASGVLFIIYSESTTVLICLITMFFTMLALMASLYVHMFMLARLHMKRIAVLPGNVPIRQRANMKGAITLTILLGVFVVCWAPFFLHLILMISCPRNPYCACFMSHFNMYLILIMCNSVIDPLIYAFRSQEMRKTFKEIFCCF
;
A
#
# COMPACT_ATOMS: atom_id res chain seq x y z
N MET A 1 -20.26 1.33 32.48
CA MET A 1 -18.97 0.92 31.90
C MET A 1 -19.26 0.31 30.54
N ASN A 2 -19.22 1.13 29.49
CA ASN A 2 -19.40 0.69 28.11
C ASN A 2 -18.05 0.20 27.59
N SER A 3 -17.91 -1.11 27.40
CA SER A 3 -16.89 -1.66 26.52
C SER A 3 -17.31 -1.34 25.10
N THR A 4 -16.72 -0.32 24.49
CA THR A 4 -16.69 -0.21 23.03
C THR A 4 -15.74 -1.28 22.55
N ASP A 5 -16.27 -2.44 22.18
CA ASP A 5 -15.51 -3.51 21.55
C ASP A 5 -14.97 -2.98 20.21
N HIS A 6 -13.71 -2.59 20.20
CA HIS A 6 -12.94 -2.42 18.98
C HIS A 6 -12.72 -3.80 18.39
N GLN A 7 -13.63 -4.21 17.50
CA GLN A 7 -13.48 -5.41 16.69
C GLN A 7 -12.35 -5.16 15.68
N GLY A 8 -11.30 -5.98 15.71
CA GLY A 8 -10.24 -5.98 14.70
C GLY A 8 -10.75 -6.34 13.29
N LEU A 9 -9.92 -6.20 12.27
CA LEU A 9 -10.28 -6.34 10.84
C LEU A 9 -10.92 -7.70 10.50
N ILE A 10 -10.37 -8.82 10.96
CA ILE A 10 -10.95 -10.17 10.89
C ILE A 10 -12.21 -10.24 11.74
N SER A 11 -12.25 -9.65 12.95
CA SER A 11 -13.46 -9.71 13.78
C SER A 11 -14.64 -9.03 13.09
N VAL A 12 -14.39 -7.96 12.35
CA VAL A 12 -15.38 -7.25 11.53
C VAL A 12 -15.79 -8.07 10.31
N GLY A 13 -14.88 -8.85 9.70
CA GLY A 13 -15.21 -9.80 8.62
C GLY A 13 -15.96 -11.05 9.11
N TYR A 14 -15.61 -11.56 10.29
CA TYR A 14 -16.16 -12.76 10.92
C TYR A 14 -17.56 -12.52 11.50
N THR A 15 -17.78 -11.41 12.24
CA THR A 15 -19.14 -11.06 12.71
C THR A 15 -20.08 -10.72 11.55
N ARG A 16 -19.58 -10.14 10.46
CA ARG A 16 -20.37 -9.91 9.23
C ARG A 16 -20.80 -11.20 8.54
N ASN A 17 -19.91 -12.20 8.41
CA ASN A 17 -20.25 -13.49 7.77
C ASN A 17 -21.18 -14.36 8.63
N LEU A 18 -21.07 -14.27 9.96
CA LEU A 18 -22.00 -14.95 10.87
C LEU A 18 -23.41 -14.32 10.79
N SER A 19 -23.50 -13.01 10.56
CA SER A 19 -24.77 -12.29 10.38
C SER A 19 -25.47 -12.66 9.07
N THR A 20 -24.73 -12.85 7.97
CA THR A 20 -25.29 -13.35 6.71
C THR A 20 -25.71 -14.82 6.77
N ALA A 21 -25.00 -15.67 7.53
CA ALA A 21 -25.42 -17.05 7.77
C ALA A 21 -26.69 -17.15 8.64
N GLY A 22 -26.86 -16.25 9.61
CA GLY A 22 -28.04 -16.21 10.49
C GLY A 22 -29.33 -15.67 9.82
N THR A 23 -29.21 -14.96 8.69
CA THR A 23 -30.37 -14.34 8.01
C THR A 23 -31.02 -15.28 6.97
N LEU A 24 -30.41 -16.43 6.66
CA LEU A 24 -30.95 -17.41 5.70
C LEU A 24 -31.86 -18.48 6.34
N GLY A 25 -32.27 -18.29 7.59
CA GLY A 25 -33.03 -19.28 8.35
C GLY A 25 -34.12 -18.66 9.21
N THR A 26 -35.05 -17.91 8.63
CA THR A 26 -36.46 -17.76 9.07
C THR A 26 -37.14 -16.61 8.30
N LEU A 27 -37.77 -16.92 7.16
CA LEU A 27 -38.76 -16.03 6.55
C LEU A 27 -40.01 -16.85 6.30
N ASN A 28 -41.01 -16.66 7.16
CA ASN A 28 -42.38 -17.04 6.86
C ASN A 28 -43.37 -16.00 7.43
N LYS A 29 -44.24 -15.53 6.52
CA LYS A 29 -45.53 -14.83 6.67
C LYS A 29 -45.60 -13.33 7.01
N ASP A 30 -45.94 -12.59 5.94
CA ASP A 30 -47.09 -11.68 5.76
C ASP A 30 -47.42 -10.62 6.83
N SER A 31 -47.31 -9.34 6.45
CA SER A 31 -48.42 -8.36 6.50
C SER A 31 -48.04 -7.03 5.82
N GLU A 32 -49.00 -6.48 5.09
CA GLU A 32 -48.97 -5.22 4.34
C GLU A 32 -48.80 -3.97 5.23
N GLY A 33 -48.13 -2.93 4.71
CA GLY A 33 -48.09 -1.62 5.36
C GLY A 33 -47.14 -0.61 4.72
N VAL A 34 -47.69 0.24 3.84
CA VAL A 34 -47.34 1.64 3.52
C VAL A 34 -45.85 2.04 3.45
N GLY A 35 -45.42 2.41 2.24
CA GLY A 35 -44.07 2.83 1.92
C GLY A 35 -43.60 4.10 2.63
N ILE A 36 -42.51 3.95 3.39
CA ILE A 36 -41.47 4.96 3.55
C ILE A 36 -40.23 4.34 2.89
N LYS A 37 -39.82 4.86 1.72
CA LYS A 37 -38.51 4.50 1.14
C LYS A 37 -37.45 5.11 2.05
N ASP A 38 -36.96 4.33 3.01
CA ASP A 38 -35.78 4.67 3.80
C ASP A 38 -34.61 4.93 2.85
N SER A 39 -34.16 6.19 2.78
CA SER A 39 -32.96 6.59 2.03
C SER A 39 -31.67 5.98 2.59
N SER A 40 -31.76 5.29 3.72
CA SER A 40 -30.67 4.58 4.37
C SER A 40 -30.48 3.16 3.82
N THR A 41 -31.47 2.55 3.16
CA THR A 41 -31.40 1.13 2.73
C THR A 41 -30.32 0.80 1.71
N GLY A 42 -29.89 1.79 0.92
CA GLY A 42 -28.83 1.61 -0.09
C GLY A 42 -27.40 1.71 0.44
N CYS A 43 -27.20 2.17 1.68
CA CYS A 43 -25.85 2.40 2.23
C CYS A 43 -25.17 1.15 2.80
N TYR A 44 -25.96 0.10 3.04
CA TYR A 44 -25.51 -1.18 3.60
C TYR A 44 -25.53 -2.32 2.57
N GLU A 45 -25.82 -2.02 1.30
CA GLU A 45 -25.54 -2.91 0.17
C GLU A 45 -24.02 -3.05 0.04
N GLN A 46 -23.47 -4.01 0.77
CA GLN A 46 -22.05 -4.28 0.76
C GLN A 46 -21.68 -4.82 -0.62
N LEU A 47 -20.77 -4.15 -1.33
CA LEU A 47 -20.24 -4.69 -2.57
C LEU A 47 -19.51 -6.00 -2.24
N LEU A 48 -20.16 -7.12 -2.52
CA LEU A 48 -19.66 -8.45 -2.24
C LEU A 48 -18.58 -8.78 -3.26
N ILE A 49 -17.35 -8.37 -2.97
CA ILE A 49 -16.18 -8.80 -3.73
C ILE A 49 -15.93 -10.27 -3.38
N SER A 50 -15.90 -11.12 -4.41
CA SER A 50 -15.60 -12.55 -4.24
C SER A 50 -14.19 -12.75 -3.67
N THR A 51 -14.05 -13.67 -2.72
CA THR A 51 -12.78 -14.18 -2.17
C THR A 51 -11.76 -14.50 -3.26
N GLU A 52 -12.23 -14.98 -4.41
CA GLU A 52 -11.42 -15.29 -5.58
C GLU A 52 -10.67 -14.07 -6.13
N VAL A 53 -11.27 -12.87 -6.07
CA VAL A 53 -10.64 -11.63 -6.53
C VAL A 53 -9.46 -11.25 -5.63
N PHE A 54 -9.62 -11.38 -4.30
CA PHE A 54 -8.53 -11.11 -3.37
C PHE A 54 -7.36 -12.07 -3.53
N LEU A 55 -7.66 -13.36 -3.72
CA LEU A 55 -6.62 -14.38 -3.95
C LEU A 55 -5.92 -14.17 -5.30
N THR A 56 -6.66 -13.90 -6.37
CA THR A 56 -6.06 -13.66 -7.70
C THR A 56 -5.19 -12.40 -7.70
N LEU A 57 -5.66 -11.29 -7.14
CA LEU A 57 -4.85 -10.08 -6.98
C LEU A 57 -3.61 -10.32 -6.11
N GLY A 58 -3.75 -11.07 -5.01
CA GLY A 58 -2.62 -11.44 -4.15
C GLY A 58 -1.56 -12.30 -4.87
N ILE A 59 -1.99 -13.28 -5.67
CA ILE A 59 -1.08 -14.12 -6.46
C ILE A 59 -0.39 -13.31 -7.55
N VAL A 60 -1.13 -12.47 -8.28
CA VAL A 60 -0.56 -11.60 -9.32
C VAL A 60 0.50 -10.68 -8.72
N SER A 61 0.15 -9.98 -7.64
CA SER A 61 1.03 -9.07 -6.90
C SER A 61 2.28 -9.78 -6.36
N LEU A 62 2.13 -11.00 -5.82
CA LEU A 62 3.26 -11.79 -5.36
C LEU A 62 4.21 -12.16 -6.51
N LEU A 63 3.67 -12.67 -7.62
CA LEU A 63 4.46 -13.15 -8.75
C LEU A 63 5.22 -12.02 -9.46
N GLU A 64 4.58 -10.87 -9.67
CA GLU A 64 5.23 -9.75 -10.34
C GLU A 64 6.33 -9.10 -9.49
N ASN A 65 6.14 -9.02 -8.17
CA ASN A 65 7.16 -8.50 -7.28
C ASN A 65 8.34 -9.48 -7.11
N ILE A 66 8.08 -10.80 -7.12
CA ILE A 66 9.15 -11.81 -7.23
C ILE A 66 9.94 -11.63 -8.53
N LEU A 67 9.23 -11.39 -9.64
CA LEU A 67 9.85 -11.17 -10.94
C LEU A 67 10.72 -9.90 -10.96
N VAL A 68 10.29 -8.81 -10.32
CA VAL A 68 11.09 -7.58 -10.15
C VAL A 68 12.40 -7.90 -9.43
N ILE A 69 12.34 -8.60 -8.30
CA ILE A 69 13.52 -8.99 -7.53
C ILE A 69 14.44 -9.89 -8.36
N ALA A 70 13.89 -10.91 -9.03
CA ALA A 70 14.64 -11.82 -9.89
C ALA A 70 15.35 -11.08 -11.03
N ALA A 71 14.69 -10.11 -11.66
CA ALA A 71 15.28 -9.28 -12.71
C ALA A 71 16.46 -8.46 -12.22
N ILE A 72 16.35 -7.84 -11.04
CA ILE A 72 17.42 -7.05 -10.45
C ILE A 72 18.62 -7.92 -10.07
N ILE A 73 18.38 -9.13 -9.51
CA ILE A 73 19.45 -10.08 -9.17
C ILE A 73 20.17 -10.60 -10.42
N LYS A 74 19.43 -10.89 -11.50
CA LYS A 74 19.99 -11.46 -12.72
C LYS A 74 20.85 -10.46 -13.49
N ASN A 75 20.44 -9.19 -13.55
CA ASN A 75 21.12 -8.18 -14.35
C ASN A 75 22.06 -7.31 -13.51
N LYS A 76 23.37 -7.58 -13.61
CA LYS A 76 24.42 -6.80 -12.93
C LYS A 76 24.42 -5.31 -13.28
N ASN A 77 23.88 -4.92 -14.45
CA ASN A 77 23.74 -3.50 -14.82
C ASN A 77 22.70 -2.76 -13.97
N LEU A 78 21.83 -3.49 -13.25
CA LEU A 78 20.83 -2.95 -12.33
C LEU A 78 21.34 -2.85 -10.89
N HIS A 79 22.62 -3.06 -10.59
CA HIS A 79 23.16 -2.95 -9.22
C HIS A 79 23.45 -1.49 -8.78
N SER A 80 22.65 -0.54 -9.25
CA SER A 80 22.67 0.84 -8.76
C SER A 80 21.88 0.96 -7.45
N PRO A 81 22.28 1.82 -6.49
CA PRO A 81 21.55 2.04 -5.22
C PRO A 81 20.04 2.21 -5.35
N MET A 82 19.56 2.88 -6.40
CA MET A 82 18.14 3.03 -6.71
C MET A 82 17.39 1.69 -6.78
N TYR A 83 17.97 0.67 -7.43
CA TYR A 83 17.31 -0.63 -7.61
C TYR A 83 17.26 -1.42 -6.30
N LEU A 84 18.16 -1.15 -5.34
CA LEU A 84 18.06 -1.75 -3.99
C LEU A 84 16.83 -1.22 -3.25
N PHE A 85 16.50 0.06 -3.41
CA PHE A 85 15.25 0.61 -2.85
C PHE A 85 14.01 0.07 -3.58
N ILE A 86 14.10 -0.21 -4.88
CA ILE A 86 13.03 -0.91 -5.62
C ILE A 86 12.87 -2.36 -5.10
N CYS A 87 13.96 -3.08 -4.82
CA CYS A 87 13.87 -4.40 -4.17
C CYS A 87 13.20 -4.30 -2.79
N SER A 88 13.57 -3.30 -1.99
CA SER A 88 12.94 -3.06 -0.69
C SER A 88 11.44 -2.81 -0.82
N LEU A 89 11.02 -2.03 -1.82
CA LEU A 89 9.60 -1.79 -2.13
C LEU A 89 8.90 -3.09 -2.55
N ALA A 90 9.49 -3.87 -3.46
CA ALA A 90 8.94 -5.15 -3.90
C ALA A 90 8.76 -6.15 -2.74
N VAL A 91 9.68 -6.18 -1.77
CA VAL A 91 9.52 -7.02 -0.57
C VAL A 91 8.36 -6.55 0.30
N ALA A 92 8.15 -5.23 0.42
CA ALA A 92 7.00 -4.69 1.14
C ALA A 92 5.67 -5.05 0.45
N ASP A 93 5.61 -4.94 -0.87
CA ASP A 93 4.43 -5.32 -1.66
C ASP A 93 4.13 -6.84 -1.61
N MET A 94 5.18 -7.68 -1.59
CA MET A 94 5.03 -9.11 -1.33
C MET A 94 4.44 -9.37 0.06
N LEU A 95 4.85 -8.61 1.07
CA LEU A 95 4.34 -8.77 2.44
C LEU A 95 2.85 -8.38 2.54
N VAL A 96 2.41 -7.31 1.86
CA VAL A 96 0.97 -6.99 1.71
C VAL A 96 0.22 -8.17 1.09
N SER A 97 0.76 -8.72 0.00
CA SER A 97 0.12 -9.78 -0.77
C SER A 97 -0.04 -11.07 0.03
N VAL A 98 1.01 -11.46 0.76
CA VAL A 98 0.99 -12.64 1.64
C VAL A 98 0.04 -12.43 2.82
N SER A 99 0.03 -11.24 3.42
CA SER A 99 -0.87 -10.92 4.54
C SER A 99 -2.33 -11.02 4.11
N ASN A 100 -2.69 -10.39 3.00
CA ASN A 100 -4.06 -10.43 2.48
C ASN A 100 -4.48 -11.84 2.03
N ALA A 101 -3.59 -12.58 1.36
CA ALA A 101 -3.88 -13.95 0.94
C ALA A 101 -4.08 -14.89 2.15
N SER A 102 -3.23 -14.77 3.17
CA SER A 102 -3.35 -15.57 4.38
C SER A 102 -4.61 -15.24 5.19
N GLU A 103 -4.96 -13.97 5.34
CA GLU A 103 -6.23 -13.53 5.94
C GLU A 103 -7.44 -14.12 5.19
N THR A 104 -7.44 -13.98 3.86
CA THR A 104 -8.50 -14.48 2.99
C THR A 104 -8.68 -16.00 3.11
N ILE A 105 -7.58 -16.75 3.14
CA ILE A 105 -7.60 -18.22 3.31
C ILE A 105 -8.14 -18.59 4.70
N VAL A 106 -7.69 -17.92 5.76
CA VAL A 106 -8.17 -18.18 7.13
C VAL A 106 -9.67 -17.95 7.22
N ILE A 107 -10.18 -16.83 6.69
CA ILE A 107 -11.62 -16.53 6.66
C ILE A 107 -12.39 -17.61 5.88
N ALA A 108 -11.89 -18.04 4.72
CA ALA A 108 -12.53 -19.08 3.91
C ALA A 108 -12.60 -20.43 4.65
N LEU A 109 -11.51 -20.83 5.33
CA LEU A 109 -11.46 -22.07 6.10
C LEU A 109 -12.42 -22.07 7.28
N ILE A 110 -12.51 -20.95 7.99
CA ILE A 110 -13.46 -20.77 9.09
C ILE A 110 -14.90 -20.85 8.57
N ASN A 111 -15.23 -20.12 7.49
CA ASN A 111 -16.57 -20.12 6.90
C ASN A 111 -17.00 -21.49 6.37
N SER A 112 -16.04 -22.29 5.87
CA SER A 112 -16.30 -23.65 5.39
C SER A 112 -16.57 -24.67 6.51
N GLY A 113 -16.45 -24.28 7.77
CA GLY A 113 -16.59 -25.17 8.93
C GLY A 113 -15.41 -26.11 9.15
N ASN A 114 -14.34 -25.99 8.37
CA ASN A 114 -13.16 -26.86 8.44
C ASN A 114 -12.21 -26.49 9.58
N LEU A 115 -12.27 -25.26 10.11
CA LEU A 115 -11.49 -24.82 11.27
C LEU A 115 -12.39 -24.17 12.33
N THR A 116 -12.50 -24.83 13.49
CA THR A 116 -13.12 -24.24 14.69
C THR A 116 -12.03 -23.67 15.59
N ILE A 117 -11.76 -22.38 15.46
CA ILE A 117 -10.74 -21.67 16.24
C ILE A 117 -11.37 -20.90 17.40
N SER A 118 -10.70 -20.84 18.57
CA SER A 118 -11.08 -19.97 19.68
C SER A 118 -11.10 -18.49 19.26
N GLY A 119 -12.10 -17.72 19.70
CA GLY A 119 -12.19 -16.29 19.38
C GLY A 119 -10.95 -15.47 19.76
N SER A 120 -10.21 -15.88 20.79
CA SER A 120 -8.93 -15.27 21.17
C SER A 120 -7.84 -15.46 20.10
N LEU A 121 -7.76 -16.65 19.49
CA LEU A 121 -6.77 -16.94 18.45
C LEU A 121 -7.15 -16.24 17.13
N ILE A 122 -8.44 -16.12 16.80
CA ILE A 122 -8.90 -15.32 15.65
C ILE A 122 -8.42 -13.87 15.80
N LYS A 123 -8.65 -13.26 16.97
CA LYS A 123 -8.20 -11.90 17.26
C LYS A 123 -6.68 -11.75 17.22
N SER A 124 -5.93 -12.75 17.70
CA SER A 124 -4.46 -12.71 17.61
C SER A 124 -3.96 -12.79 16.18
N MET A 125 -4.55 -13.63 15.32
CA MET A 125 -4.18 -13.71 13.91
C MET A 125 -4.52 -12.42 13.16
N ASP A 126 -5.66 -11.82 13.49
CA ASP A 126 -6.10 -10.51 12.99
C ASP A 126 -5.06 -9.41 13.23
N ASN A 127 -4.69 -9.23 14.50
CA ASN A 127 -3.67 -8.27 14.90
C ASN A 127 -2.33 -8.50 14.18
N VAL A 128 -1.99 -9.75 13.87
CA VAL A 128 -0.77 -10.10 13.14
C VAL A 128 -0.89 -9.71 11.66
N PHE A 129 -1.99 -10.02 10.98
CA PHE A 129 -2.19 -9.62 9.57
C PHE A 129 -2.23 -8.09 9.44
N ASP A 130 -2.95 -7.40 10.31
CA ASP A 130 -3.00 -5.93 10.35
C ASP A 130 -1.63 -5.32 10.59
N SER A 131 -0.86 -5.87 11.52
CA SER A 131 0.51 -5.44 11.79
C SER A 131 1.43 -5.65 10.58
N MET A 132 1.28 -6.76 9.85
CA MET A 132 2.07 -6.99 8.64
C MET A 132 1.69 -6.01 7.53
N ILE A 133 0.40 -5.74 7.31
CA ILE A 133 -0.07 -4.73 6.34
C ILE A 133 0.47 -3.34 6.72
N CYS A 134 0.39 -2.96 8.00
CA CYS A 134 0.93 -1.71 8.53
C CYS A 134 2.46 -1.61 8.35
N SER A 135 3.19 -2.67 8.66
CA SER A 135 4.66 -2.70 8.52
C SER A 135 5.07 -2.59 7.04
N SER A 136 4.31 -3.24 6.16
CA SER A 136 4.50 -3.17 4.70
C SER A 136 4.29 -1.75 4.18
N LEU A 137 3.19 -1.12 4.59
CA LEU A 137 2.89 0.27 4.26
C LEU A 137 4.04 1.22 4.65
N LEU A 138 4.53 1.11 5.88
CA LEU A 138 5.63 1.93 6.35
C LEU A 138 6.91 1.67 5.54
N ALA A 139 7.21 0.41 5.24
CA ALA A 139 8.35 0.02 4.41
C ALA A 139 8.22 0.59 2.98
N SER A 140 7.03 0.53 2.37
CA SER A 140 6.76 1.07 1.03
C SER A 140 6.94 2.59 0.99
N ILE A 141 6.35 3.32 1.94
CA ILE A 141 6.50 4.78 2.02
C ILE A 141 7.96 5.19 2.23
N CYS A 142 8.66 4.53 3.15
CA CYS A 142 10.07 4.83 3.41
C CYS A 142 10.96 4.50 2.20
N SER A 143 10.65 3.42 1.47
CA SER A 143 11.34 3.06 0.24
C SER A 143 11.08 4.09 -0.86
N LEU A 144 9.84 4.55 -1.04
CA LEU A 144 9.49 5.62 -1.98
C LEU A 144 10.18 6.95 -1.63
N LEU A 145 10.27 7.28 -0.34
CA LEU A 145 11.03 8.43 0.15
C LEU A 145 12.54 8.27 -0.10
N ALA A 146 13.10 7.09 0.10
CA ALA A 146 14.50 6.83 -0.21
C ALA A 146 14.78 6.95 -1.72
N ILE A 147 13.87 6.43 -2.57
CA ILE A 147 13.93 6.63 -4.02
C ILE A 147 13.82 8.13 -4.35
N ALA A 148 12.94 8.88 -3.69
CA ALA A 148 12.82 10.33 -3.85
C ALA A 148 14.14 11.06 -3.59
N ILE A 149 14.80 10.72 -2.47
CA ILE A 149 16.08 11.29 -2.06
C ILE A 149 17.19 10.88 -3.04
N ASP A 150 17.25 9.62 -3.47
CA ASP A 150 18.20 9.16 -4.49
C ASP A 150 18.06 9.95 -5.79
N ARG A 151 16.83 10.11 -6.28
CA ARG A 151 16.54 10.89 -7.49
C ARG A 151 16.91 12.36 -7.30
N TYR A 152 16.63 12.94 -6.14
CA TYR A 152 17.03 14.31 -5.80
C TYR A 152 18.55 14.48 -5.89
N ILE A 153 19.33 13.58 -5.27
CA ILE A 153 20.79 13.62 -5.31
C ILE A 153 21.31 13.43 -6.75
N THR A 154 20.71 12.50 -7.50
CA THR A 154 21.06 12.23 -8.91
C THR A 154 20.87 13.46 -9.79
N ILE A 155 19.78 14.20 -9.60
CA ILE A 155 19.44 15.37 -10.41
C ILE A 155 20.28 16.59 -10.02
N PHE A 156 20.39 16.91 -8.73
CA PHE A 156 20.99 18.17 -8.26
C PHE A 156 22.48 18.06 -7.93
N TYR A 157 22.96 16.86 -7.59
CA TYR A 157 24.35 16.60 -7.24
C TYR A 157 24.97 15.57 -8.17
N ALA A 158 24.61 15.57 -9.46
CA ALA A 158 25.04 14.60 -10.46
C ALA A 158 26.57 14.34 -10.47
N LEU A 159 27.40 15.38 -10.34
CA LEU A 159 28.87 15.24 -10.32
C LEU A 159 29.43 14.66 -9.03
N ARG A 160 28.67 14.72 -7.93
CA ARG A 160 29.05 14.17 -6.61
C ARG A 160 28.31 12.87 -6.28
N TYR A 161 27.37 12.45 -7.11
CA TYR A 161 26.51 11.28 -6.86
C TYR A 161 27.33 10.04 -6.47
N HIS A 162 28.38 9.72 -7.24
CA HIS A 162 29.22 8.54 -6.99
C HIS A 162 29.95 8.57 -5.63
N ASN A 163 30.20 9.75 -5.07
CA ASN A 163 30.81 9.92 -3.76
C ASN A 163 29.78 9.99 -2.61
N ILE A 164 28.54 10.36 -2.92
CA ILE A 164 27.45 10.52 -1.94
C ILE A 164 26.71 9.20 -1.74
N VAL A 165 26.22 8.60 -2.84
CA VAL A 165 25.36 7.42 -2.83
C VAL A 165 26.17 6.18 -3.16
N THR A 166 26.31 5.29 -2.18
CA THR A 166 27.03 4.02 -2.32
C THR A 166 26.14 2.86 -1.92
N VAL A 167 26.40 1.67 -2.46
CA VAL A 167 25.65 0.44 -2.16
C VAL A 167 25.65 0.13 -0.66
N LYS A 168 26.80 0.29 0.02
CA LYS A 168 26.91 0.06 1.48
C LYS A 168 25.99 0.99 2.28
N ARG A 169 25.93 2.28 1.92
CA ARG A 169 25.04 3.25 2.56
C ARG A 169 23.58 2.94 2.27
N ALA A 170 23.24 2.56 1.04
CA ALA A 170 21.88 2.18 0.66
C ALA A 170 21.40 0.94 1.45
N MET A 171 22.25 -0.09 1.58
CA MET A 171 21.93 -1.26 2.42
C MET A 171 21.72 -0.89 3.89
N ALA A 172 22.53 0.02 4.44
CA ALA A 172 22.35 0.51 5.81
C ALA A 172 21.02 1.27 5.98
N VAL A 173 20.62 2.08 4.99
CA VAL A 173 19.31 2.76 4.98
C VAL A 173 18.18 1.74 4.94
N ILE A 174 18.25 0.72 4.07
CA ILE A 174 17.25 -0.35 3.99
C ILE A 174 17.16 -1.11 5.32
N ALA A 175 18.28 -1.49 5.92
CA ALA A 175 18.29 -2.17 7.22
C ALA A 175 17.63 -1.33 8.33
N CYS A 176 17.87 -0.02 8.34
CA CYS A 176 17.22 0.91 9.25
C CYS A 176 15.71 0.98 9.01
N ILE A 177 15.27 1.11 7.75
CA ILE A 177 13.85 1.11 7.37
C ILE A 177 13.16 -0.15 7.90
N TRP A 178 13.68 -1.34 7.61
CA TRP A 178 13.06 -2.59 8.03
C TRP A 178 13.06 -2.76 9.55
N SER A 179 14.11 -2.32 10.24
CA SER A 179 14.17 -2.33 11.71
C SER A 179 13.08 -1.42 12.31
N CYS A 180 12.88 -0.22 11.75
CA CYS A 180 11.79 0.67 12.16
C CYS A 180 10.41 0.09 11.84
N CYS A 181 10.24 -0.58 10.70
CA CYS A 181 8.98 -1.22 10.32
C CYS A 181 8.62 -2.36 11.27
N VAL A 182 9.56 -3.25 11.56
CA VAL A 182 9.35 -4.35 12.51
C VAL A 182 9.04 -3.81 13.91
N ALA A 183 9.78 -2.81 14.38
CA ALA A 183 9.50 -2.17 15.66
C ALA A 183 8.09 -1.57 15.70
N SER A 184 7.67 -0.89 14.62
CA SER A 184 6.32 -0.34 14.48
C SER A 184 5.25 -1.43 14.48
N GLY A 185 5.45 -2.55 13.78
CA GLY A 185 4.53 -3.68 13.78
C GLY A 185 4.41 -4.35 15.16
N VAL A 186 5.52 -4.54 15.86
CA VAL A 186 5.50 -5.07 17.24
C VAL A 186 4.71 -4.14 18.17
N LEU A 187 4.91 -2.82 18.06
CA LEU A 187 4.14 -1.84 18.82
C LEU A 187 2.64 -1.87 18.47
N PHE A 188 2.31 -2.07 17.19
CA PHE A 188 0.93 -2.23 16.73
C PHE A 188 0.25 -3.42 17.43
N ILE A 189 0.92 -4.57 17.51
CA ILE A 189 0.38 -5.77 18.16
C ILE A 189 0.19 -5.53 19.66
N ILE A 190 1.22 -4.99 20.35
CA ILE A 190 1.20 -4.76 21.80
C ILE A 190 0.08 -3.82 22.21
N TYR A 191 -0.13 -2.75 21.43
CA TYR A 191 -1.11 -1.71 21.73
C TYR A 191 -2.38 -1.80 20.87
N SER A 192 -2.66 -2.97 20.29
CA SER A 192 -3.79 -3.19 19.36
C SER A 192 -5.16 -2.78 19.91
N GLU A 193 -5.37 -2.86 21.23
CA GLU A 193 -6.62 -2.42 21.89
C GLU A 193 -6.72 -0.89 22.07
N SER A 194 -5.63 -0.16 21.84
CA SER A 194 -5.55 1.27 22.11
C SER A 194 -5.75 2.10 20.84
N THR A 195 -6.65 3.07 20.90
CA THR A 195 -6.86 4.06 19.83
C THR A 195 -5.60 4.86 19.51
N THR A 196 -4.64 4.91 20.44
CA THR A 196 -3.32 5.53 20.23
C THR A 196 -2.58 4.94 19.04
N VAL A 197 -2.69 3.64 18.77
CA VAL A 197 -2.01 3.01 17.63
C VAL A 197 -2.53 3.56 16.30
N LEU A 198 -3.84 3.70 16.17
CA LEU A 198 -4.47 4.27 14.98
C LEU A 198 -4.06 5.73 14.78
N ILE A 199 -4.01 6.52 15.86
CA ILE A 199 -3.54 7.92 15.82
C ILE A 199 -2.07 7.98 15.39
N CYS A 200 -1.20 7.13 15.95
CA CYS A 200 0.20 7.03 15.56
C CYS A 200 0.36 6.67 14.09
N LEU A 201 -0.42 5.70 13.58
CA LEU A 201 -0.41 5.30 12.18
C LEU A 201 -0.83 6.44 11.25
N ILE A 202 -1.95 7.10 11.56
CA ILE A 202 -2.47 8.24 10.80
C ILE A 202 -1.43 9.37 10.78
N THR A 203 -0.91 9.77 11.94
CA THR A 203 0.06 10.87 12.05
C THR A 203 1.37 10.54 11.32
N MET A 204 1.90 9.34 11.48
CA MET A 204 3.09 8.86 10.77
C MET A 204 2.88 8.84 9.24
N PHE A 205 1.71 8.41 8.76
CA PHE A 205 1.40 8.42 7.34
C PHE A 205 1.38 9.83 6.76
N PHE A 206 0.62 10.75 7.38
CA PHE A 206 0.51 12.12 6.87
C PHE A 206 1.83 12.89 6.98
N THR A 207 2.63 12.65 8.02
CA THR A 207 3.96 13.26 8.14
C THR A 207 4.89 12.79 7.03
N MET A 208 4.95 11.48 6.76
CA MET A 208 5.76 10.95 5.66
C MET A 208 5.25 11.39 4.29
N LEU A 209 3.93 11.43 4.10
CA LEU A 209 3.32 11.93 2.87
C LEU A 209 3.67 13.41 2.63
N ALA A 210 3.61 14.24 3.67
CA ALA A 210 3.99 15.65 3.59
C ALA A 210 5.48 15.80 3.26
N LEU A 211 6.35 15.00 3.88
CA LEU A 211 7.79 14.99 3.56
C LEU A 211 8.02 14.62 2.09
N MET A 212 7.41 13.54 1.60
CA MET A 212 7.51 13.13 0.19
C MET A 212 6.97 14.21 -0.76
N ALA A 213 5.79 14.77 -0.48
CA ALA A 213 5.18 15.81 -1.29
C ALA A 213 6.05 17.06 -1.33
N SER A 214 6.63 17.48 -0.20
CA SER A 214 7.53 18.64 -0.13
C SER A 214 8.78 18.44 -0.99
N LEU A 215 9.39 17.25 -0.94
CA LEU A 215 10.56 16.90 -1.76
C LEU A 215 10.21 16.89 -3.24
N TYR A 216 9.05 16.37 -3.61
CA TYR A 216 8.61 16.31 -5.01
C TYR A 216 8.23 17.68 -5.57
N VAL A 217 7.51 18.50 -4.80
CA VAL A 217 7.21 19.88 -5.17
C VAL A 217 8.51 20.65 -5.35
N HIS A 218 9.45 20.53 -4.40
CA HIS A 218 10.76 21.19 -4.50
C HIS A 218 11.54 20.71 -5.74
N MET A 219 11.62 19.40 -5.97
CA MET A 219 12.27 18.81 -7.15
C MET A 219 11.64 19.30 -8.45
N PHE A 220 10.30 19.33 -8.54
CA PHE A 220 9.58 19.77 -9.72
C PHE A 220 9.76 21.28 -9.96
N MET A 221 9.65 22.10 -8.92
CA MET A 221 9.84 23.54 -9.02
C MET A 221 11.26 23.90 -9.45
N LEU A 222 12.29 23.26 -8.88
CA LEU A 222 13.67 23.46 -9.34
C LEU A 222 13.86 22.99 -10.78
N ALA A 223 13.29 21.86 -11.18
CA ALA A 223 13.37 21.39 -12.56
C ALA A 223 12.77 22.41 -13.54
N ARG A 224 11.62 23.01 -13.19
CA ARG A 224 10.98 24.10 -13.95
C ARG A 224 11.83 25.37 -13.98
N LEU A 225 12.48 25.72 -12.86
CA LEU A 225 13.39 26.86 -12.76
C LEU A 225 14.61 26.68 -13.67
N HIS A 226 15.23 25.50 -13.67
CA HIS A 226 16.34 25.17 -14.55
C HIS A 226 15.94 25.24 -16.04
N MET A 227 14.73 24.77 -16.39
CA MET A 227 14.23 24.90 -17.78
C MET A 227 14.05 26.36 -18.20
N LYS A 228 13.45 27.21 -17.35
CA LYS A 228 13.29 28.64 -17.66
C LYS A 228 14.62 29.36 -17.84
N ARG A 229 15.63 29.01 -17.04
CA ARG A 229 16.96 29.64 -17.09
C ARG A 229 17.77 29.23 -18.34
N ILE A 230 17.54 28.03 -18.86
CA ILE A 230 18.25 27.48 -20.03
C ILE A 230 17.56 27.87 -21.34
N ALA A 231 16.24 28.12 -21.36
CA ALA A 231 15.54 28.66 -22.52
C ALA A 231 16.07 30.03 -23.00
N VAL A 232 16.87 30.70 -22.17
CA VAL A 232 17.51 32.00 -22.44
C VAL A 232 18.96 31.84 -22.95
N LEU A 233 19.55 30.63 -22.88
CA LEU A 233 20.92 30.36 -23.33
C LEU A 233 20.93 29.65 -24.69
N PRO A 234 21.61 30.19 -25.73
CA PRO A 234 21.72 29.52 -27.02
C PRO A 234 22.72 28.35 -26.92
N GLY A 235 22.24 27.10 -26.96
CA GLY A 235 23.14 25.93 -26.99
C GLY A 235 22.45 24.56 -26.94
N ASN A 236 23.03 23.59 -27.65
CA ASN A 236 22.58 22.19 -27.85
C ASN A 236 22.67 21.29 -26.59
N VAL A 237 22.05 21.69 -25.46
CA VAL A 237 21.95 20.89 -24.22
C VAL A 237 20.67 20.00 -24.09
N PRO A 238 19.90 19.59 -25.14
CA PRO A 238 18.59 18.99 -24.91
C PRO A 238 18.60 17.51 -24.46
N ILE A 239 19.70 16.76 -24.65
CA ILE A 239 19.66 15.28 -24.54
C ILE A 239 19.79 14.78 -23.09
N ARG A 240 20.75 15.29 -22.29
CA ARG A 240 20.96 14.82 -20.90
C ARG A 240 19.85 15.30 -19.95
N GLN A 241 19.26 16.47 -20.21
CA GLN A 241 18.19 17.06 -19.40
C GLN A 241 16.84 16.34 -19.59
N ARG A 242 16.53 15.87 -20.81
CA ARG A 242 15.29 15.15 -21.13
C ARG A 242 15.24 13.76 -20.49
N ALA A 243 16.40 13.13 -20.28
CA ALA A 243 16.53 11.90 -19.50
C ALA A 243 16.28 12.15 -18.00
N ASN A 244 16.81 13.25 -17.44
CA ASN A 244 16.62 13.61 -16.03
C ASN A 244 15.14 13.92 -15.68
N MET A 245 14.38 14.51 -16.61
CA MET A 245 12.94 14.78 -16.39
C MET A 245 12.06 13.52 -16.41
N LYS A 246 12.45 12.48 -17.15
CA LYS A 246 11.69 11.21 -17.15
C LYS A 246 11.68 10.59 -15.76
N GLY A 247 12.78 10.67 -15.02
CA GLY A 247 12.85 10.19 -13.63
C GLY A 247 11.85 10.89 -12.71
N ALA A 248 11.79 12.22 -12.77
CA ALA A 248 10.87 13.02 -11.95
C ALA A 248 9.39 12.71 -12.22
N ILE A 249 9.00 12.53 -13.49
CA ILE A 249 7.62 12.16 -13.85
C ILE A 249 7.25 10.78 -13.29
N THR A 250 8.17 9.80 -13.34
CA THR A 250 7.91 8.47 -12.79
C THR A 250 7.61 8.55 -11.29
N LEU A 251 8.37 9.37 -10.55
CA LEU A 251 8.12 9.59 -9.13
C LEU A 251 6.77 10.25 -8.85
N THR A 252 6.38 11.26 -9.63
CA THR A 252 5.06 11.89 -9.49
C THR A 252 3.93 10.88 -9.73
N ILE A 253 4.08 9.97 -10.70
CA ILE A 253 3.10 8.91 -10.94
C ILE A 253 3.04 7.94 -9.75
N LEU A 254 4.20 7.48 -9.24
CA LEU A 254 4.26 6.59 -8.08
C LEU A 254 3.57 7.19 -6.85
N LEU A 255 3.85 8.46 -6.52
CA LEU A 255 3.17 9.13 -5.42
C LEU A 255 1.67 9.31 -5.67
N GLY A 256 1.27 9.65 -6.89
CA GLY A 256 -0.14 9.81 -7.24
C GLY A 256 -0.93 8.51 -7.04
N VAL A 257 -0.41 7.40 -7.54
CA VAL A 257 -1.01 6.05 -7.34
C VAL A 257 -1.06 5.71 -5.86
N PHE A 258 0.05 5.91 -5.15
CA PHE A 258 0.13 5.66 -3.72
C PHE A 258 -0.95 6.42 -2.93
N VAL A 259 -1.14 7.72 -3.19
CA VAL A 259 -2.17 8.52 -2.52
C VAL A 259 -3.58 8.03 -2.86
N VAL A 260 -3.87 7.75 -4.14
CA VAL A 260 -5.19 7.30 -4.58
C VAL A 260 -5.55 5.94 -3.95
N CYS A 261 -4.59 5.03 -3.86
CA CYS A 261 -4.80 3.70 -3.31
C CYS A 261 -4.95 3.69 -1.79
N TRP A 262 -4.17 4.52 -1.08
CA TRP A 262 -4.12 4.49 0.39
C TRP A 262 -5.06 5.50 1.07
N ALA A 263 -5.38 6.64 0.44
CA ALA A 263 -6.20 7.67 1.07
C ALA A 263 -7.59 7.18 1.56
N PRO A 264 -8.32 6.30 0.83
CA PRO A 264 -9.60 5.79 1.30
C PRO A 264 -9.48 4.97 2.60
N PHE A 265 -8.40 4.20 2.75
CA PHE A 265 -8.13 3.45 3.97
C PHE A 265 -7.81 4.37 5.16
N PHE A 266 -6.99 5.39 4.96
CA PHE A 266 -6.72 6.36 6.03
C PHE A 266 -7.95 7.18 6.40
N LEU A 267 -8.81 7.50 5.44
CA LEU A 267 -10.11 8.11 5.70
C LEU A 267 -11.00 7.18 6.54
N HIS A 268 -11.03 5.88 6.22
CA HIS A 268 -11.74 4.88 7.03
C HIS A 268 -11.27 4.90 8.49
N LEU A 269 -9.95 4.91 8.74
CA LEU A 269 -9.40 4.98 10.10
C LEU A 269 -9.76 6.28 10.83
N ILE A 270 -9.72 7.42 10.14
CA ILE A 270 -10.11 8.71 10.72
C ILE A 270 -11.59 8.69 11.12
N LEU A 271 -12.47 8.17 10.27
CA LEU A 271 -13.90 8.10 10.52
C LEU A 271 -14.24 7.14 11.66
N MET A 272 -13.50 6.04 11.79
CA MET A 272 -13.61 5.10 12.90
C MET A 272 -13.39 5.79 14.26
N ILE A 273 -12.41 6.69 14.34
CA ILE A 273 -12.09 7.44 15.56
C ILE A 273 -13.08 8.61 15.77
N SER A 274 -13.40 9.34 14.69
CA SER A 274 -14.07 10.64 14.81
C SER A 274 -15.59 10.54 14.91
N CYS A 275 -16.22 9.54 14.29
CA CYS A 275 -17.68 9.44 14.20
C CYS A 275 -18.21 7.99 14.13
N PRO A 276 -17.88 7.11 15.09
CA PRO A 276 -18.22 5.69 15.02
C PRO A 276 -19.74 5.39 14.99
N ARG A 277 -20.57 6.31 15.51
CA ARG A 277 -22.04 6.13 15.60
C ARG A 277 -22.82 6.87 14.52
N ASN A 278 -22.15 7.64 13.66
CA ASN A 278 -22.84 8.40 12.63
C ASN A 278 -23.18 7.48 11.44
N PRO A 279 -24.44 7.46 10.95
CA PRO A 279 -24.86 6.54 9.90
C PRO A 279 -24.11 6.74 8.58
N TYR A 280 -23.70 7.97 8.25
CA TYR A 280 -22.91 8.25 7.05
C TYR A 280 -21.48 7.72 7.18
N CYS A 281 -20.87 7.85 8.37
CA CYS A 281 -19.55 7.29 8.65
C CYS A 281 -19.58 5.76 8.63
N ALA A 282 -20.63 5.16 9.21
CA ALA A 282 -20.83 3.71 9.17
C ALA A 282 -20.99 3.20 7.73
N CYS A 283 -21.73 3.93 6.87
CA CYS A 283 -21.87 3.62 5.45
C CYS A 283 -20.50 3.60 4.74
N PHE A 284 -19.66 4.62 4.96
CA PHE A 284 -18.31 4.62 4.40
C PHE A 284 -17.47 3.45 4.95
N MET A 285 -17.53 3.17 6.26
CA MET A 285 -16.79 2.07 6.87
C MET A 285 -17.23 0.68 6.38
N SER A 286 -18.48 0.53 5.94
CA SER A 286 -19.03 -0.71 5.38
C SER A 286 -18.25 -1.20 4.15
N HIS A 287 -17.77 -0.26 3.31
CA HIS A 287 -17.07 -0.52 2.04
C HIS A 287 -15.60 -0.93 2.20
N PHE A 288 -15.22 -1.44 3.37
CA PHE A 288 -13.85 -1.83 3.73
C PHE A 288 -13.12 -2.69 2.66
N ASN A 289 -13.82 -3.68 2.06
CA ASN A 289 -13.25 -4.54 1.02
C ASN A 289 -12.76 -3.76 -0.21
N MET A 290 -13.40 -2.64 -0.56
CA MET A 290 -12.95 -1.79 -1.67
C MET A 290 -11.61 -1.12 -1.34
N TYR A 291 -11.42 -0.70 -0.09
CA TYR A 291 -10.17 -0.07 0.35
C TYR A 291 -9.02 -1.08 0.35
N LEU A 292 -9.29 -2.33 0.72
CA LEU A 292 -8.32 -3.42 0.59
C LEU A 292 -7.94 -3.70 -0.86
N ILE A 293 -8.90 -3.75 -1.79
CA ILE A 293 -8.58 -3.88 -3.22
C ILE A 293 -7.66 -2.74 -3.67
N LEU A 294 -7.96 -1.49 -3.29
CA LEU A 294 -7.15 -0.35 -3.69
C LEU A 294 -5.71 -0.46 -3.17
N ILE A 295 -5.52 -0.92 -1.93
CA ILE A 295 -4.20 -1.23 -1.36
C ILE A 295 -3.50 -2.30 -2.20
N MET A 296 -4.20 -3.40 -2.55
CA MET A 296 -3.64 -4.46 -3.38
C MET A 296 -3.27 -3.98 -4.79
N CYS A 297 -4.09 -3.11 -5.38
CA CYS A 297 -3.81 -2.50 -6.67
C CYS A 297 -2.53 -1.65 -6.64
N ASN A 298 -2.20 -0.99 -5.52
CA ASN A 298 -0.93 -0.26 -5.42
C ASN A 298 0.27 -1.18 -5.67
N SER A 299 0.29 -2.33 -4.98
CA SER A 299 1.36 -3.33 -5.07
C SER A 299 1.48 -3.97 -6.47
N VAL A 300 0.39 -3.96 -7.25
CA VAL A 300 0.39 -4.39 -8.66
C VAL A 300 0.89 -3.30 -9.60
N ILE A 301 0.48 -2.05 -9.35
CA ILE A 301 0.78 -0.94 -10.24
C ILE A 301 2.26 -0.53 -10.16
N ASP A 302 2.90 -0.68 -9.00
CA ASP A 302 4.30 -0.28 -8.78
C ASP A 302 5.28 -0.98 -9.76
N PRO A 303 5.34 -2.32 -9.84
CA PRO A 303 6.11 -3.06 -10.85
C PRO A 303 5.82 -2.66 -12.29
N LEU A 304 4.55 -2.46 -12.64
CA LEU A 304 4.14 -2.03 -13.98
C LEU A 304 4.74 -0.66 -14.32
N ILE A 305 4.69 0.30 -13.39
CA ILE A 305 5.30 1.61 -13.58
C ILE A 305 6.80 1.45 -13.85
N TYR A 306 7.52 0.64 -13.08
CA TYR A 306 8.95 0.41 -13.29
C TYR A 306 9.25 -0.26 -14.63
N ALA A 307 8.48 -1.28 -15.01
CA ALA A 307 8.62 -2.00 -16.28
C ALA A 307 8.40 -1.08 -17.50
N PHE A 308 7.42 -0.19 -17.43
CA PHE A 308 7.14 0.76 -18.51
C PHE A 308 8.07 1.98 -18.50
N ARG A 309 8.65 2.36 -17.36
CA ARG A 309 9.44 3.61 -17.29
C ARG A 309 10.95 3.39 -17.37
N SER A 310 11.48 2.28 -16.89
CA SER A 310 12.90 1.93 -17.04
C SER A 310 13.13 1.11 -18.30
N GLN A 311 14.02 1.60 -19.18
CA GLN A 311 14.41 0.85 -20.37
C GLN A 311 15.22 -0.40 -19.99
N GLU A 312 16.01 -0.31 -18.93
CA GLU A 312 16.85 -1.40 -18.42
C GLU A 312 16.01 -2.52 -17.82
N MET A 313 15.00 -2.19 -17.01
CA MET A 313 14.05 -3.18 -16.49
C MET A 313 13.27 -3.84 -17.63
N ARG A 314 12.78 -3.06 -18.59
CA ARG A 314 12.05 -3.60 -19.75
C ARG A 314 12.89 -4.58 -20.57
N LYS A 315 14.17 -4.28 -20.80
CA LYS A 315 15.09 -5.19 -21.49
C LYS A 315 15.28 -6.47 -20.70
N THR A 316 15.52 -6.36 -19.40
CA THR A 316 15.69 -7.52 -18.52
C THR A 316 14.46 -8.41 -18.49
N PHE A 317 13.25 -7.84 -18.41
CA PHE A 317 12.02 -8.63 -18.48
C PHE A 317 11.87 -9.33 -19.82
N LYS A 318 12.20 -8.67 -20.94
CA LYS A 318 12.20 -9.33 -22.26
C LYS A 318 13.21 -10.47 -22.32
N GLU A 319 14.41 -10.33 -21.77
CA GLU A 319 15.40 -11.41 -21.70
C GLU A 319 14.91 -12.59 -20.85
N ILE A 320 14.18 -12.32 -19.76
CA ILE A 320 13.59 -13.37 -18.91
C ILE A 320 12.46 -14.11 -19.62
N PHE A 321 11.55 -13.38 -20.30
CA PHE A 321 10.39 -13.99 -20.96
C PHE A 321 10.67 -14.57 -22.33
N CYS A 322 11.62 -14.00 -23.08
CA CYS A 322 11.89 -14.38 -24.47
C CYS A 322 13.12 -15.29 -24.64
N CYS A 323 13.77 -15.73 -23.55
CA CYS A 323 14.91 -16.66 -23.57
C CYS A 323 15.94 -16.38 -24.71
N PHE A 324 16.42 -15.14 -24.80
CA PHE A 324 17.58 -14.78 -25.62
C PHE A 324 18.77 -14.44 -24.72
#